data_AF-A0A1Y1SY03-F1
#
_entry.id   AF-A0A1Y1SY03-F1
#
_cell.length_a   1.000
_cell.length_b   1.000
_cell.length_c   1.000
_cell.angle_alpha   90.00
_cell.angle_beta   90.00
_cell.angle_gamma   90.00
#
_symmetry.space_group_name_H-M   'P 1'
#
loop_
_entity.id
_entity.type
_entity.pdbx_description
1 polymer ?
#
loop_
_entity_poly.entity_id
_entity_poly.type
_entity_poly.pdbx_seq_one_letter_code
_entity_poly.pdbx_strand_id
1 'polypeptide(L)' 'MNSKIFNLEIKKPIDFENPFIIDNLIKEEMLAHLQVDYKILSVSLSLNRKDNYVIIVVVSF' A
#
# COMPACT_ATOMS: atom_id res chain seq x y z
N MET A 1 -7.09 18.28 7.25
CA MET A 1 -6.89 16.88 6.83
C MET A 1 -5.42 16.68 6.60
N ASN A 2 -4.74 15.93 7.48
CA ASN A 2 -3.34 15.61 7.29
C ASN A 2 -3.25 14.29 6.51
N SER A 3 -2.81 14.35 5.26
CA SER A 3 -2.58 13.17 4.45
C SER A 3 -1.12 12.71 4.55
N LYS A 4 -0.91 11.40 4.61
CA LYS A 4 0.42 10.78 4.55
C LYS A 4 0.46 9.73 3.44
N ILE A 5 1.62 9.61 2.80
CA ILE A 5 1.88 8.65 1.74
C ILE A 5 2.76 7.54 2.29
N PHE A 6 2.37 6.29 2.01
CA PHE A 6 3.12 5.08 2.32
C PHE A 6 3.45 4.35 1.03
N ASN A 7 4.67 3.81 0.93
CA ASN A 7 5.14 3.07 -0.23
C ASN A 7 5.68 1.71 0.21
N LEU A 8 5.30 0.65 -0.50
CA LEU A 8 5.81 -0.71 -0.28
C LEU A 8 6.34 -1.27 -1.59
N GLU A 9 7.63 -1.64 -1.63
CA GLU A 9 8.24 -2.32 -2.76
C GLU A 9 8.02 -3.83 -2.64
N ILE A 10 7.35 -4.42 -3.64
CA ILE A 10 7.10 -5.85 -3.76
C ILE A 10 8.25 -6.48 -4.53
N LYS A 11 9.00 -7.35 -3.85
CA LYS A 11 10.15 -8.08 -4.42
C LYS A 11 9.84 -9.54 -4.77
N LYS A 12 8.58 -9.95 -4.67
CA LYS A 12 8.11 -11.33 -4.89
C LYS A 12 6.96 -11.34 -5.90
N PRO A 13 6.71 -12.46 -6.60
CA PRO A 13 5.52 -12.61 -7.41
C PRO A 13 4.27 -12.42 -6.55
N ILE A 14 3.34 -11.57 -7.00
CA ILE A 14 2.06 -11.30 -6.34
C ILE A 14 0.97 -11.32 -7.40
N ASP A 15 -0.17 -11.91 -7.04
CA ASP A 15 -1.39 -11.88 -7.85
C ASP A 15 -2.13 -10.56 -7.58
N PHE A 16 -1.95 -9.60 -8.48
CA PHE A 16 -2.59 -8.28 -8.42
C PHE A 16 -4.06 -8.30 -8.83
N GLU A 17 -4.55 -9.38 -9.43
CA GLU A 17 -5.96 -9.52 -9.78
C GLU A 17 -6.79 -9.88 -8.55
N ASN A 18 -6.15 -10.37 -7.48
CA ASN A 18 -6.80 -10.69 -6.24
C ASN A 18 -6.82 -9.48 -5.27
N PRO A 19 -7.96 -8.80 -5.10
CA PRO A 19 -8.06 -7.62 -4.25
C PRO A 19 -7.79 -7.91 -2.77
N PHE A 20 -8.03 -9.14 -2.30
CA PHE A 20 -7.80 -9.52 -0.90
C PHE A 20 -6.31 -9.54 -0.56
N ILE A 21 -5.45 -9.91 -1.52
CA ILE A 21 -4.00 -9.97 -1.31
C ILE A 21 -3.45 -8.55 -1.11
N ILE A 22 -3.87 -7.61 -1.96
CA ILE A 22 -3.45 -6.21 -1.89
C ILE A 22 -3.95 -5.55 -0.59
N ASP A 23 -5.20 -5.79 -0.21
CA ASP A 23 -5.76 -5.28 1.04
C ASP A 23 -4.99 -5.80 2.26
N ASN A 24 -4.65 -7.09 2.28
CA ASN A 24 -3.89 -7.67 3.39
C ASN A 24 -2.47 -7.11 3.46
N LEU A 25 -1.77 -6.96 2.33
CA LEU A 25 -0.45 -6.33 2.28
C LEU A 25 -0.47 -4.90 2.83
N ILE A 26 -1.47 -4.11 2.43
CA ILE A 26 -1.61 -2.73 2.92
C ILE A 26 -1.85 -2.73 4.43
N LYS A 27 -2.77 -3.57 4.92
CA LYS A 27 -3.10 -3.61 6.36
C LYS A 27 -1.95 -4.12 7.21
N GLU A 28 -1.34 -5.23 6.82
CA GLU A 28 -0.34 -5.94 7.64
C GLU A 28 1.06 -5.33 7.51
N GLU A 29 1.50 -5.00 6.29
CA GLU A 29 2.87 -4.53 6.08
C GLU A 29 2.99 -3.00 6.08
N MET A 30 1.97 -2.27 5.61
CA MET A 30 2.06 -0.81 5.49
C MET A 30 1.44 -0.07 6.68
N LEU A 31 0.26 -0.48 7.14
CA LEU A 31 -0.55 0.33 8.06
C LEU A 31 -0.66 -0.26 9.47
N ALA A 32 -0.18 -1.48 9.73
CA ALA A 32 -0.30 -2.15 11.03
C ALA A 32 0.32 -1.38 12.21
N HIS A 33 1.29 -0.51 11.92
CA HIS A 33 1.95 0.33 12.93
C HIS A 33 1.16 1.61 13.28
N LEU A 34 0.07 1.91 12.57
CA LEU A 34 -0.76 3.08 12.85
C LEU A 34 -1.66 2.80 14.05
N GLN A 35 -1.42 3.52 15.14
CA GLN A 35 -2.18 3.43 16.40
C GLN A 35 -3.37 4.41 16.46
N VAL A 36 -3.70 5.04 15.34
CA VAL A 36 -4.74 6.06 15.21
C VAL A 36 -5.71 5.68 14.11
N ASP A 37 -6.93 6.19 14.19
CA ASP A 37 -7.91 6.03 13.11
C ASP A 37 -7.37 6.68 11.83
N TYR A 38 -7.56 5.98 10.71
CA TYR A 38 -7.14 6.46 9.40
C TYR A 38 -8.19 6.11 8.35
N LYS A 39 -8.21 6.89 7.28
CA LYS A 39 -8.99 6.60 6.07
C LYS A 39 -8.04 6.48 4.88
N ILE A 40 -8.11 5.36 4.18
CA ILE A 40 -7.43 5.20 2.88
C ILE A 40 -8.16 6.09 1.87
N LEU A 41 -7.43 7.02 1.25
CA LEU A 41 -7.94 7.92 0.22
C LEU A 41 -7.71 7.34 -1.18
N SER A 42 -6.54 6.74 -1.41
CA SER A 42 -6.21 6.12 -2.69
C SER A 42 -5.16 5.02 -2.52
N VAL A 43 -5.22 4.04 -3.43
CA VAL A 43 -4.23 2.99 -3.61
C VAL A 43 -3.80 3.02 -5.07
N SER A 44 -2.51 2.96 -5.34
CA SER A 44 -1.96 2.95 -6.70
C SER A 44 -0.83 1.94 -6.79
N LEU A 45 -0.71 1.32 -7.96
CA LEU A 45 0.37 0.39 -8.28
C LEU A 45 1.27 1.02 -9.35
N SER A 46 2.57 1.03 -9.10
CA SER A 46 3.57 1.51 -10.06
C SER A 46 4.67 0.48 -10.23
N LEU A 47 5.28 0.41 -11.41
CA LEU A 47 6.56 -0.26 -11.59
C LEU A 47 7.70 0.70 -11.25
N ASN A 48 8.75 0.20 -10.62
CA ASN A 48 9.99 0.95 -10.41
C ASN A 48 11.05 0.62 -11.48
N ARG A 49 12.20 1.29 -11.42
CA ARG A 49 13.30 1.12 -12.41
C ARG A 49 13.96 -0.27 -12.42
N LYS A 50 13.60 -1.15 -11.48
CA LYS A 50 14.11 -2.52 -11.36
C LYS A 50 13.03 -3.55 -11.72
N ASP A 51 11.96 -3.13 -12.40
CA ASP A 51 10.79 -3.94 -12.73
C ASP A 51 10.07 -4.53 -11.49
N ASN A 52 10.30 -3.96 -10.31
CA ASN A 52 9.55 -4.32 -9.11
C ASN A 52 8.27 -3.49 -9.03
N TYR A 53 7.20 -4.11 -8.58
CA TYR A 53 5.96 -3.42 -8.27
C TYR A 53 6.08 -2.64 -6.96
N VAL A 54 5.46 -1.47 -6.91
CA VAL A 54 5.40 -0.59 -5.74
C VAL A 54 3.95 -0.23 -5.50
N ILE A 55 3.44 -0.56 -4.31
CA ILE A 55 2.13 -0.11 -3.83
C ILE A 55 2.34 1.25 -3.17
N ILE A 56 1.54 2.23 -3.58
CA ILE A 56 1.49 3.58 -3.03
C ILE A 56 0.12 3.77 -2.40
N VAL A 57 0.06 4.06 -1.11
CA VAL A 57 -1.19 4.28 -0.36
C VAL A 57 -1.18 5.69 0.22
N VAL A 58 -2.23 6.45 -0.04
CA VAL A 58 -2.47 7.75 0.58
C VAL A 58 -3.53 7.57 1.66
N VAL A 59 -3.19 7.93 2.90
CA VAL A 59 -4.12 7.88 4.04
C VAL A 59 -4.33 9.27 4.61
N SER A 60 -5.53 9.55 5.15
CA SER A 60 -5.78 10.72 5.99
C SER A 60 -5.97 10.31 7.44
N PHE A 61 -5.47 11.16 8.33
CA PHE A 61 -5.75 11.17 9.76
C PHE A 61 -6.64 12.37 10.12
#